data_AF-A0A7W1SLF1-F1
#
_entry.id   AF-A0A7W1SLF1-F1
#
_cell.length_a   1.000
_cell.length_b   1.000
_cell.length_c   1.000
_cell.angle_alpha   90.00
_cell.angle_beta   90.00
_cell.angle_gamma   90.00
#
_symmetry.space_group_name_H-M   'P 1'
#
loop_
_entity.id
_entity.type
_entity.pdbx_description
1 polymer ?
#
loop_
_entity_poly.entity_id
_entity_poly.type
_entity_poly.pdbx_seq_one_letter_code
_entity_poly.pdbx_strand_id
1 'polypeptide(L)'
;MTGELVVLTVSPGAFPGLADRLRGLPVMVEERPLLTFVPPLDWVPVDRALRELRRYDALAFTSPRAAAAFIERYGATRRETRGQGAPLPTVWSGGPGTT
;
A
#
# COMPACT_ATOMS: atom_id res chain seq x y z
N MET A 1 36.48 13.31 12.23
CA MET A 1 35.07 13.71 12.10
C MET A 1 34.25 12.44 12.08
N THR A 2 33.55 12.11 13.16
CA THR A 2 32.58 11.01 13.20
C THR A 2 31.24 11.58 12.78
N GLY A 3 30.86 11.38 11.53
CA GLY A 3 29.51 11.71 11.07
C GLY A 3 28.49 10.79 11.74
N GLU A 4 27.31 11.30 12.07
CA GLU A 4 26.21 10.46 12.57
C GLU A 4 25.80 9.45 11.50
N LEU A 5 25.50 8.22 11.91
CA LEU A 5 25.05 7.15 11.01
C LEU A 5 23.53 7.10 10.99
N VAL A 6 22.96 7.20 9.79
CA VAL A 6 21.54 6.97 9.52
C VAL A 6 21.39 5.63 8.81
N VAL A 7 20.67 4.70 9.45
CA VAL A 7 20.37 3.38 8.87
C VAL A 7 18.94 3.37 8.34
N LEU A 8 18.76 3.12 7.05
CA LEU A 8 17.46 3.00 6.40
C LEU A 8 16.99 1.54 6.43
N THR A 9 15.95 1.26 7.22
CA THR A 9 15.41 -0.09 7.45
C THR A 9 14.12 -0.41 6.68
N VAL A 10 13.65 0.54 5.89
CA VAL A 10 12.39 0.46 5.14
C VAL A 10 12.48 -0.53 3.98
N SER A 11 11.35 -0.85 3.36
CA SER A 11 11.38 -1.67 2.14
C SER A 11 12.14 -0.97 1.03
N PRO A 12 12.75 -1.73 0.10
CA PRO A 12 13.33 -1.13 -1.10
C PRO A 12 12.31 -0.24 -1.81
N GLY A 13 12.73 0.98 -2.17
CA GLY A 13 11.87 1.96 -2.87
C GLY A 13 10.74 2.59 -2.05
N ALA A 14 10.66 2.38 -0.71
CA ALA A 14 9.60 2.96 0.12
C ALA A 14 9.55 4.50 0.10
N PHE A 15 10.68 5.15 -0.22
CA PHE A 15 10.80 6.60 -0.36
C PHE A 15 11.80 6.94 -1.47
N PRO A 16 11.34 7.09 -2.72
CA PRO A 16 12.22 7.45 -3.83
C PRO A 16 13.00 8.74 -3.54
N GLY A 17 14.33 8.69 -3.69
CA GLY A 17 15.22 9.84 -3.48
C GLY A 17 15.54 10.18 -2.02
N LEU A 18 15.04 9.42 -1.03
CA LEU A 18 15.38 9.67 0.37
C LEU A 18 16.87 9.45 0.66
N ALA A 19 17.44 8.33 0.19
CA ALA A 19 18.84 8.02 0.40
C ALA A 19 19.76 9.08 -0.23
N ASP A 20 19.45 9.53 -1.45
CA ASP A 20 20.23 10.55 -2.14
C ASP A 20 20.18 11.90 -1.43
N ARG A 21 19.00 12.29 -0.91
CA ARG A 21 18.85 13.51 -0.10
C ARG A 21 19.64 13.43 1.20
N LEU A 22 19.63 12.28 1.88
CA LEU A 22 20.39 12.08 3.11
C LEU A 22 21.90 12.09 2.85
N ARG A 23 22.36 11.52 1.74
CA ARG A 23 23.78 11.57 1.32
C ARG A 23 24.27 12.99 1.01
N GLY A 24 23.36 13.93 0.75
CA GLY A 24 23.68 15.36 0.62
C GLY A 24 23.92 16.09 1.94
N LEU A 25 23.69 15.43 3.08
CA LEU A 25 23.92 15.96 4.44
C LEU A 25 25.23 15.41 5.01
N PRO A 26 25.81 16.03 6.06
CA PRO A 26 27.03 15.55 6.72
C PRO A 26 26.78 14.31 7.62
N VAL A 27 26.12 13.29 7.08
CA VAL A 27 25.78 12.02 7.74
C VAL A 27 26.25 10.84 6.88
N MET A 28 26.50 9.71 7.52
CA MET A 28 26.70 8.44 6.82
C MET A 28 25.34 7.78 6.61
N VAL A 29 25.10 7.22 5.41
CA VAL A 29 23.83 6.57 5.07
C VAL A 29 24.09 5.11 4.73
N GLU A 30 23.42 4.21 5.46
CA GLU A 30 23.49 2.77 5.25
C GLU A 30 22.09 2.21 4.98
N GLU A 31 21.91 1.48 3.88
CA GLU A 31 20.64 0.84 3.55
C GLU A 31 20.65 -0.62 4.05
N ARG A 32 19.71 -0.95 4.95
CA ARG A 32 19.50 -2.29 5.53
C ARG A 32 18.01 -2.67 5.45
N PRO A 33 17.48 -3.02 4.27
CA PRO A 33 16.05 -3.28 4.12
C PRO A 33 15.57 -4.41 5.05
N LEU A 34 14.60 -4.12 5.92
CA LEU A 34 14.01 -5.11 6.84
C LEU A 34 12.58 -5.50 6.47
N LEU A 35 12.00 -4.84 5.46
CA LEU A 35 10.62 -5.05 5.04
C LEU A 35 10.57 -5.44 3.57
N THR A 36 9.76 -6.46 3.28
CA THR A 36 9.41 -6.86 1.92
C THR A 36 7.90 -6.89 1.78
N PHE A 37 7.40 -6.44 0.64
CA PHE A 37 5.98 -6.53 0.31
C PHE A 37 5.77 -7.67 -0.68
N VAL A 38 4.88 -8.59 -0.32
CA VAL A 38 4.44 -9.71 -1.17
C VAL A 38 2.92 -9.77 -1.17
N PRO A 39 2.30 -10.32 -2.22
CA PRO A 39 0.87 -10.62 -2.19
C PRO A 39 0.52 -11.56 -1.02
N PRO A 40 -0.70 -11.46 -0.47
CA PRO A 40 -1.28 -12.51 0.37
C PRO A 40 -1.15 -13.89 -0.27
N LEU A 41 -0.89 -14.90 0.56
CA LEU A 41 -0.87 -16.30 0.14
C LEU A 41 -2.24 -16.77 -0.36
N ASP A 42 -3.31 -16.19 0.18
CA ASP A 42 -4.68 -16.45 -0.20
C ASP A 42 -5.47 -15.15 -0.31
N TRP A 43 -6.22 -15.05 -1.40
CA TRP A 43 -7.07 -13.92 -1.72
C TRP A 43 -8.55 -14.22 -1.60
N VAL A 44 -8.95 -15.49 -1.39
CA VAL A 44 -10.35 -15.90 -1.27
C VAL A 44 -11.14 -15.05 -0.26
N PRO A 45 -10.60 -14.69 0.93
CA PRO A 45 -11.32 -13.82 1.87
C PRO A 45 -11.58 -12.42 1.31
N VAL A 46 -10.59 -11.84 0.62
CA VAL A 46 -10.71 -10.51 -0.01
C VAL A 46 -11.71 -10.56 -1.15
N ASP A 47 -11.62 -11.55 -2.03
CA ASP A 47 -12.52 -11.70 -3.17
C ASP A 47 -13.96 -11.96 -2.72
N ARG A 48 -14.18 -12.66 -1.60
CA ARG A 48 -15.50 -12.78 -0.98
C ARG A 48 -16.02 -11.42 -0.50
N ALA A 49 -15.20 -10.67 0.24
CA ALA A 49 -15.57 -9.34 0.73
C ALA A 49 -15.88 -8.38 -0.43
N LEU A 50 -15.14 -8.46 -1.55
CA LEU A 50 -15.38 -7.67 -2.77
C LEU A 50 -16.73 -7.97 -3.42
N ARG A 51 -17.16 -9.24 -3.42
CA ARG A 51 -18.49 -9.63 -3.92
C ARG A 51 -19.63 -9.16 -3.00
N GLU A 52 -19.34 -8.97 -1.72
CA GLU A 52 -20.30 -8.61 -0.69
C GLU A 52 -20.15 -7.15 -0.19
N LEU A 53 -19.55 -6.26 -0.99
CA LEU A 53 -19.23 -4.89 -0.56
C LEU A 53 -20.40 -4.10 0.02
N ARG A 54 -21.64 -4.39 -0.42
CA ARG A 54 -22.86 -3.75 0.10
C ARG A 54 -23.13 -4.01 1.58
N ARG A 55 -22.44 -4.97 2.20
CA ARG A 55 -22.58 -5.30 3.64
C ARG A 55 -21.73 -4.41 4.54
N TYR A 56 -20.84 -3.61 3.97
CA TYR A 56 -19.94 -2.73 4.71
C TYR A 56 -20.39 -1.29 4.52
N ASP A 57 -20.48 -0.53 5.61
CA ASP A 57 -20.80 0.90 5.56
C ASP A 57 -19.62 1.73 5.03
N ALA A 58 -18.39 1.25 5.23
CA ALA A 58 -17.18 1.92 4.80
C ALA A 58 -16.03 0.96 4.42
N LEU A 59 -15.10 1.48 3.63
CA LEU A 59 -13.80 0.88 3.30
C LEU A 59 -12.68 1.75 3.84
N ALA A 60 -11.77 1.18 4.62
CA ALA A 60 -10.63 1.90 5.19
C ALA A 60 -9.32 1.42 4.55
N PHE A 61 -8.58 2.35 3.93
CA PHE A 61 -7.24 2.09 3.40
C PHE A 61 -6.18 2.77 4.26
N THR A 62 -5.26 1.97 4.80
CA THR A 62 -4.18 2.45 5.68
C THR A 62 -2.81 2.49 4.98
N SER A 63 -2.75 2.06 3.71
CA SER A 63 -1.55 2.19 2.88
C SER A 63 -1.90 2.31 1.39
N PRO A 64 -1.07 3.01 0.60
CA PRO A 64 -1.24 3.07 -0.86
C PRO A 64 -1.21 1.69 -1.52
N ARG A 65 -0.41 0.76 -0.99
CA ARG A 65 -0.31 -0.60 -1.53
C ARG A 65 -1.63 -1.36 -1.40
N ALA A 66 -2.32 -1.21 -0.26
CA ALA A 66 -3.64 -1.83 -0.06
C ALA A 66 -4.69 -1.23 -1.00
N ALA A 67 -4.69 0.10 -1.19
CA ALA A 67 -5.60 0.76 -2.11
C ALA A 67 -5.39 0.30 -3.57
N ALA A 68 -4.13 0.24 -4.01
CA ALA A 68 -3.78 -0.25 -5.35
C ALA A 68 -4.23 -1.70 -5.58
N ALA A 69 -3.94 -2.60 -4.63
CA ALA A 69 -4.36 -3.99 -4.70
C ALA A 69 -5.88 -4.16 -4.74
N PHE A 70 -6.61 -3.34 -3.97
CA PHE A 70 -8.07 -3.31 -4.01
C PHE A 70 -8.59 -2.89 -5.39
N ILE A 71 -8.07 -1.81 -5.97
CA ILE A 71 -8.51 -1.30 -7.28
C ILE A 71 -8.34 -2.37 -8.36
N GLU A 72 -7.18 -3.02 -8.40
CA GLU A 72 -6.88 -4.09 -9.36
C GLU A 72 -7.88 -5.25 -9.23
N ARG A 73 -8.05 -5.77 -8.01
CA ARG A 73 -8.91 -6.92 -7.75
C ARG A 73 -10.39 -6.63 -7.93
N TYR A 74 -10.86 -5.50 -7.44
CA TYR A 74 -12.23 -5.07 -7.64
C TYR A 74 -12.57 -4.94 -9.13
N GLY A 75 -11.64 -4.38 -9.92
CA GLY A 75 -11.76 -4.35 -11.38
C GLY A 75 -11.86 -5.75 -12.01
N ALA A 76 -11.10 -6.74 -11.51
CA ALA A 76 -11.20 -8.13 -11.96
C ALA A 76 -12.56 -8.76 -11.62
N THR A 77 -13.03 -8.63 -10.38
CA THR A 77 -14.34 -9.16 -9.94
C THR A 77 -15.51 -8.54 -10.71
N ARG A 78 -15.41 -7.26 -11.09
CA ARG A 78 -16.39 -6.57 -11.94
C ARG A 78 -16.52 -7.21 -13.31
N ARG A 79 -15.39 -7.51 -13.95
CA ARG A 79 -15.35 -8.13 -15.29
C ARG A 79 -15.95 -9.53 -15.27
N GLU A 80 -15.65 -10.32 -14.24
CA GLU A 80 -16.20 -11.68 -14.08
C GLU A 80 -17.72 -11.68 -13.95
N THR A 81 -18.27 -10.76 -13.15
CA THR A 81 -19.70 -10.75 -12.80
C THR A 81 -20.59 -10.10 -13.85
N ARG A 82 -20.04 -9.48 -14.91
CA ARG A 82 -20.75 -8.74 -15.98
C ARG A 82 -21.81 -7.75 -15.49
N GLY A 83 -21.79 -7.39 -14.21
CA GLY A 83 -22.81 -6.56 -13.57
C GLY A 83 -22.42 -5.08 -13.56
N GLN A 84 -23.42 -4.21 -13.55
CA GLN A 84 -23.29 -2.86 -13.00
C GLN A 84 -22.97 -3.05 -11.53
N GLY A 85 -21.70 -3.15 -11.18
CA GLY A 85 -21.48 -3.59 -9.82
C GLY A 85 -21.89 -2.49 -8.83
N ALA A 86 -22.12 -2.92 -7.60
CA ALA A 86 -22.51 -2.06 -6.49
C ALA A 86 -21.72 -0.73 -6.39
N PRO A 87 -22.39 0.38 -6.02
CA PRO A 87 -21.68 1.57 -5.59
C PRO A 87 -20.70 1.21 -4.46
N LEU A 88 -19.55 1.88 -4.43
CA LEU A 88 -18.60 1.73 -3.34
C LEU A 88 -19.20 2.33 -2.05
N PRO A 89 -18.98 1.69 -0.89
CA PRO A 89 -19.23 2.32 0.41
C PRO A 89 -18.40 3.58 0.61
N THR A 90 -18.65 4.31 1.69
CA THR A 90 -17.81 5.45 2.08
C THR A 90 -16.34 5.01 2.20
N VAL A 91 -15.41 5.79 1.63
CA VAL A 91 -13.97 5.46 1.68
C VAL A 91 -13.27 6.34 2.71
N TRP A 92 -12.51 5.71 3.61
CA TRP A 92 -11.64 6.34 4.58
C TRP A 92 -10.17 6.05 4.23
N SER A 93 -9.31 7.03 4.50
CA SER A 93 -7.88 6.96 4.23
C SER A 93 -7.09 7.27 5.49
N GLY A 94 -6.03 6.50 5.74
CA GLY A 94 -5.10 6.72 6.86
C GLY A 94 -4.17 7.91 6.68
N GLY A 95 -4.11 8.51 5.48
CA GLY A 95 -3.30 9.71 5.23
C GLY A 95 -3.11 10.03 3.75
N PRO A 96 -2.49 11.19 3.42
CA PRO A 96 -2.34 11.68 2.05
C PRO A 96 -1.52 10.75 1.16
N GLY A 97 -0.68 9.89 1.74
CA GLY A 97 0.04 8.86 0.98
C GLY A 97 -0.85 7.72 0.47
N THR A 98 -2.13 7.66 0.84
CA THR A 98 -3.08 6.58 0.48
C THR A 98 -4.25 7.05 -0.39
N THR A 99 -4.43 8.37 -0.55
CA THR A 99 -5.54 8.98 -1.32
C THR A 99 -5.23 9.10 -2.80
#